data_AF-A0A0C2C3A6-F1
#
_entry.id   AF-A0A0C2C3A6-F1
#
_cell.length_a   1.000
_cell.length_b   1.000
_cell.length_c   1.000
_cell.angle_alpha   90.00
_cell.angle_beta   90.00
_cell.angle_gamma   90.00
#
_symmetry.space_group_name_H-M   'P 1'
#
loop_
_entity.id
_entity.type
_entity.pdbx_description
1 polymer ?
#
loop_
_entity_poly.entity_id
_entity_poly.type
_entity_poly.pdbx_seq_one_letter_code
_entity_poly.pdbx_strand_id
1 'polypeptide(L)'
;MAFTNAALDFVFGPCAFAQVWYEFVNRLRTYYDGTKDLPGMSEVTQPNLSHCLLHQKMEMLQCCITAKRRRHELYDNTKDFGTDEFFDAQSEQSGDDSSEGESKKGVSTFSSSQSSFKSGKSQANLEPSGRLHPFGEMRLLKHKDTLLYVPITQDRSPMTEDMVDEYARYLSSLDDGDARVQAQLDV
;
A
#
# COMPACT_ATOMS: atom_id res chain seq x y z
N MET A 1 0.18 -39.33 30.62
CA MET A 1 -0.98 -38.86 29.83
C MET A 1 -0.95 -37.36 29.50
N ALA A 2 -0.09 -36.52 30.11
CA ALA A 2 0.00 -35.09 29.75
C ALA A 2 0.79 -34.83 28.44
N PHE A 3 1.88 -35.56 28.20
CA PHE A 3 2.71 -35.39 27.00
C PHE A 3 2.03 -35.82 25.69
N THR A 4 1.05 -36.73 25.75
CA THR A 4 0.27 -37.17 24.59
C THR A 4 -0.75 -36.10 24.16
N ASN A 5 -1.26 -35.30 25.09
CA ASN A 5 -2.20 -34.21 24.78
C ASN A 5 -1.49 -33.01 24.14
N ALA A 6 -0.30 -32.65 24.63
CA ALA A 6 0.49 -31.55 24.03
C ALA A 6 0.92 -31.83 22.57
N ALA A 7 1.20 -33.10 22.24
CA ALA A 7 1.52 -33.51 20.87
C ALA A 7 0.27 -33.49 19.97
N LEU A 8 -0.90 -33.85 20.51
CA LEU A 8 -2.16 -33.72 19.77
C LEU A 8 -2.55 -32.26 19.57
N ASP A 9 -2.33 -31.36 20.52
CA ASP A 9 -2.61 -29.92 20.34
C ASP A 9 -1.76 -29.26 19.23
N PHE A 10 -0.58 -29.84 18.94
CA PHE A 10 0.29 -29.43 17.84
C PHE A 10 -0.18 -29.96 16.48
N VAL A 11 -0.94 -31.06 16.44
CA VAL A 11 -1.41 -31.70 15.19
C VAL A 11 -2.89 -31.41 14.91
N PHE A 12 -3.72 -31.38 15.95
CA PHE A 12 -5.16 -31.17 15.95
C PHE A 12 -5.56 -30.43 17.24
N GLY A 13 -5.56 -29.10 17.18
CA GLY A 13 -5.94 -28.24 18.30
C GLY A 13 -5.95 -26.76 17.90
N PRO A 14 -6.38 -25.85 18.80
CA PRO A 14 -6.38 -24.41 18.53
C PRO A 14 -5.00 -23.87 18.12
N CYS A 15 -3.92 -24.43 18.68
CA CYS A 15 -2.55 -24.09 18.32
C CYS A 15 -2.20 -24.52 16.89
N ALA A 16 -2.56 -25.74 16.50
CA ALA A 16 -2.39 -26.21 15.13
C ALA A 16 -3.19 -25.37 14.12
N PHE A 17 -4.44 -25.02 14.45
CA PHE A 17 -5.24 -24.11 13.63
C PHE A 17 -4.59 -22.73 13.49
N ALA A 18 -4.09 -22.16 14.60
CA ALA A 18 -3.41 -20.87 14.58
C ALA A 18 -2.15 -20.90 13.70
N GLN A 19 -1.39 -21.99 13.70
CA GLN A 19 -0.23 -22.17 12.81
C GLN A 19 -0.65 -22.22 11.33
N VAL A 20 -1.69 -22.99 11.00
CA VAL A 20 -2.22 -23.05 9.62
C VAL A 20 -2.75 -21.68 9.18
N TRP A 21 -3.48 -20.99 10.05
CA TRP A 21 -4.01 -19.66 9.77
C TRP A 21 -2.89 -18.63 9.58
N TYR A 22 -1.85 -18.69 10.42
CA TYR A 22 -0.68 -17.84 10.29
C TYR A 22 0.01 -18.04 8.93
N GLU A 23 0.28 -19.29 8.53
CA GLU A 23 0.89 -19.58 7.24
C GLU A 23 -0.01 -19.18 6.07
N PHE A 24 -1.33 -19.38 6.19
CA PHE A 24 -2.31 -18.92 5.21
C PHE A 24 -2.25 -17.40 5.01
N VAL A 25 -2.32 -16.61 6.08
CA VAL A 25 -2.26 -15.14 6.01
C VAL A 25 -0.88 -14.67 5.53
N ASN A 26 0.19 -15.30 5.99
CA ASN A 26 1.56 -15.00 5.55
C ASN A 26 1.73 -15.23 4.04
N ARG A 27 1.11 -16.28 3.51
CA ARG A 27 1.10 -16.55 2.07
C ARG A 27 0.34 -15.47 1.31
N LEU A 28 -0.86 -15.07 1.77
CA LEU A 28 -1.61 -13.96 1.18
C LEU A 28 -0.81 -12.66 1.16
N ARG A 29 -0.12 -12.35 2.26
CA ARG A 29 0.76 -11.20 2.37
C ARG A 29 1.88 -11.24 1.33
N THR A 30 2.49 -12.39 1.12
CA THR A 30 3.54 -12.57 0.09
C THR A 30 3.03 -12.25 -1.31
N TYR A 31 1.80 -12.65 -1.65
CA TYR A 31 1.18 -12.30 -2.93
C TYR A 31 0.89 -10.79 -3.03
N TYR A 32 0.34 -10.19 -1.97
CA TYR A 32 0.04 -8.77 -1.93
C TYR A 32 1.28 -7.88 -2.02
N ASP A 33 2.32 -8.21 -1.26
CA ASP A 33 3.57 -7.46 -1.21
C ASP A 33 4.32 -7.58 -2.55
N GLY A 34 4.36 -8.79 -3.13
CA GLY A 34 4.98 -9.04 -4.43
C GLY A 34 4.12 -8.70 -5.64
N THR A 35 2.93 -8.10 -5.47
CA THR A 35 1.95 -7.76 -6.54
C THR A 35 1.63 -8.92 -7.49
N LYS A 36 1.66 -10.15 -6.98
CA LYS A 36 1.39 -11.38 -7.73
C LYS A 36 -0.08 -11.77 -7.57
N ASP A 37 -0.67 -12.25 -8.66
CA ASP A 37 -2.05 -12.75 -8.62
C ASP A 37 -2.17 -13.98 -7.72
N LEU A 38 -3.29 -14.06 -7.01
CA LEU A 38 -3.66 -15.24 -6.25
C LEU A 38 -3.92 -16.41 -7.21
N PRO A 39 -3.54 -17.64 -6.84
CA PRO A 39 -3.76 -18.80 -7.69
C PRO A 39 -5.23 -18.98 -8.05
N GLY A 40 -5.53 -19.04 -9.36
CA GLY A 40 -6.89 -19.23 -9.87
C GLY A 40 -7.80 -18.00 -9.82
N MET A 41 -7.27 -16.81 -9.52
CA MET A 41 -8.05 -15.56 -9.40
C MET A 41 -7.60 -14.46 -10.37
N SER A 42 -6.74 -14.74 -11.35
CA SER A 42 -6.18 -13.72 -12.26
C SER A 42 -7.21 -12.95 -13.09
N GLU A 43 -8.41 -13.52 -13.30
CA GLU A 43 -9.49 -12.92 -14.10
C GLU A 43 -10.49 -12.12 -13.24
N VAL A 44 -10.35 -12.15 -11.91
CA VAL A 44 -11.28 -11.48 -11.01
C VAL A 44 -11.09 -9.96 -11.09
N THR A 45 -12.11 -9.26 -11.55
CA THR A 45 -12.14 -7.79 -11.63
C THR A 45 -13.02 -7.16 -10.55
N GLN A 46 -14.03 -7.88 -10.06
CA GLN A 46 -14.93 -7.46 -8.99
C GLN A 46 -15.34 -8.67 -8.14
N PRO A 47 -15.57 -8.50 -6.83
CA PRO A 47 -16.06 -9.57 -5.96
C PRO A 47 -17.47 -10.02 -6.36
N ASN A 48 -17.70 -11.32 -6.42
CA ASN A 48 -19.01 -11.89 -6.68
C ASN A 48 -19.79 -12.10 -5.37
N LEU A 49 -20.82 -11.28 -5.14
CA LEU A 49 -21.64 -11.31 -3.93
C LEU A 49 -22.44 -12.62 -3.74
N SER A 50 -22.52 -13.48 -4.76
CA SER A 50 -23.15 -14.81 -4.62
C SER A 50 -22.22 -15.88 -4.03
N HIS A 51 -20.90 -15.63 -3.98
CA HIS A 51 -19.94 -16.55 -3.39
C HIS A 51 -19.96 -16.47 -1.86
N CYS A 52 -19.39 -17.48 -1.18
CA CYS A 52 -19.27 -17.43 0.28
C CYS A 52 -18.35 -16.27 0.72
N LEU A 53 -18.57 -15.74 1.92
CA LEU A 53 -17.86 -14.56 2.43
C LEU A 53 -16.33 -14.69 2.39
N LEU A 54 -15.79 -15.89 2.65
CA LEU A 54 -14.35 -16.14 2.56
C LEU A 54 -13.84 -15.93 1.12
N HIS A 55 -14.57 -16.45 0.14
CA HIS A 55 -14.19 -16.35 -1.26
C HIS A 55 -14.33 -14.91 -1.76
N GLN A 56 -15.40 -14.20 -1.39
CA GLN A 56 -15.55 -12.78 -1.66
C GLN A 56 -14.38 -11.95 -1.13
N LYS A 57 -13.88 -12.24 0.08
CA LYS A 57 -12.70 -11.56 0.65
C LYS A 57 -11.42 -11.85 -0.13
N MET A 58 -11.28 -13.05 -0.67
CA MET A 58 -10.13 -13.41 -1.51
C MET A 58 -10.20 -12.72 -2.88
N GLU A 59 -11.39 -12.65 -3.49
CA GLU A 59 -11.64 -11.86 -4.71
C GLU A 59 -11.38 -10.36 -4.48
N MET A 60 -11.82 -9.82 -3.34
CA MET A 60 -11.54 -8.44 -2.94
C MET A 60 -10.04 -8.20 -2.78
N LEU A 61 -9.31 -9.12 -2.14
CA LEU A 61 -7.85 -9.04 -2.03
C LEU A 61 -7.19 -9.03 -3.42
N GLN A 62 -7.65 -9.88 -4.35
CA GLN A 62 -7.15 -9.89 -5.72
C GLN A 62 -7.40 -8.55 -6.43
N CYS A 63 -8.59 -7.96 -6.27
CA CYS A 63 -8.90 -6.63 -6.82
C CYS A 63 -7.91 -5.57 -6.27
N CYS A 64 -7.63 -5.60 -4.96
CA CYS A 64 -6.66 -4.72 -4.33
C CYS A 64 -5.24 -4.92 -4.86
N ILE A 65 -4.82 -6.16 -5.14
CA ILE A 65 -3.52 -6.47 -5.76
C ILE A 65 -3.43 -5.86 -7.15
N THR A 66 -4.46 -6.04 -7.98
CA THR A 66 -4.51 -5.48 -9.33
C THR A 66 -4.49 -3.95 -9.30
N ALA A 67 -5.23 -3.31 -8.41
CA ALA A 67 -5.23 -1.85 -8.23
C ALA A 67 -3.85 -1.34 -7.76
N LYS A 68 -3.21 -2.04 -6.81
CA LYS A 68 -1.84 -1.73 -6.37
C LYS A 68 -0.84 -1.83 -7.52
N ARG A 69 -0.92 -2.88 -8.32
CA ARG A 69 -0.05 -3.11 -9.49
C ARG A 69 -0.19 -2.00 -10.52
N ARG A 70 -1.42 -1.68 -10.94
CA ARG A 70 -1.72 -0.57 -11.87
C ARG A 70 -1.13 0.76 -11.38
N ARG A 71 -1.28 1.06 -10.09
CA ARG A 71 -0.74 2.28 -9.49
C ARG A 71 0.79 2.29 -9.51
N HIS A 72 1.44 1.18 -9.18
CA HIS A 72 2.91 1.09 -9.24
C HIS A 72 3.41 1.29 -10.68
N GLU A 73 2.75 0.70 -11.67
CA GLU A 73 3.07 0.92 -13.09
C GLU A 73 2.95 2.41 -13.48
N LEU A 74 1.94 3.12 -13.00
CA LEU A 74 1.80 4.56 -13.23
C LEU A 74 2.96 5.36 -12.59
N TYR A 75 3.36 5.03 -11.37
CA TYR A 75 4.50 5.69 -10.71
C TYR A 75 5.83 5.38 -11.41
N ASP A 76 6.07 4.13 -11.81
CA ASP A 76 7.30 3.73 -12.49
C ASP A 76 7.41 4.39 -13.87
N ASN A 77 6.30 4.50 -14.62
CA ASN A 77 6.26 5.24 -15.88
C ASN A 77 6.58 6.74 -15.70
N THR A 78 6.25 7.34 -14.55
CA THR A 78 6.63 8.75 -14.25
C THR A 78 8.08 8.90 -13.77
N LYS A 79 8.79 7.80 -13.50
CA LYS A 79 10.17 7.80 -12.98
C LYS A 79 11.25 7.53 -14.03
N ASP A 80 10.89 7.21 -15.27
CA ASP A 80 11.85 6.75 -16.31
C ASP A 80 12.79 7.84 -16.87
N PHE A 81 13.03 8.93 -16.12
CA PHE A 81 14.07 9.92 -16.42
C PHE A 81 15.07 10.17 -15.28
N GLY A 82 15.05 9.39 -14.20
CA GLY A 82 16.01 9.57 -13.12
C GLY A 82 16.03 8.43 -12.12
N THR A 83 16.88 7.44 -12.39
CA THR A 83 17.44 6.59 -11.34
C THR A 83 18.08 7.48 -10.27
N ASP A 84 17.45 7.60 -9.11
CA ASP A 84 18.06 7.25 -7.82
C ASP A 84 17.17 7.63 -6.63
N GLU A 85 17.25 6.79 -5.60
CA GLU A 85 16.94 7.05 -4.20
C GLU A 85 15.44 7.19 -3.82
N PHE A 86 14.83 6.03 -3.54
CA PHE A 86 13.75 5.91 -2.57
C PHE A 86 14.24 6.50 -1.23
N PHE A 87 13.91 7.76 -0.97
CA PHE A 87 14.17 8.40 0.32
C PHE A 87 13.20 7.80 1.34
N ASP A 88 13.62 6.71 1.98
CA ASP A 88 12.97 6.24 3.19
C ASP A 88 13.11 7.36 4.22
N ALA A 89 12.00 7.93 4.65
CA ALA A 89 11.99 9.03 5.61
C ALA A 89 12.39 8.52 6.99
N GLN A 90 13.67 8.19 7.17
CA GLN A 90 14.26 8.11 8.49
C GLN A 90 14.32 9.54 9.02
N SER A 91 13.41 9.84 9.95
CA SER A 91 13.48 11.04 10.77
C SER A 91 14.78 10.99 11.57
N GLU A 92 15.82 11.66 11.09
CA GLU A 92 17.00 11.96 11.89
C GLU A 92 16.58 12.95 12.98
N GLN A 93 16.31 12.42 14.17
CA GLN A 93 16.14 13.21 15.38
C GLN A 93 17.52 13.70 15.81
N SER A 94 17.89 14.90 15.36
CA SER A 94 19.14 15.55 15.73
C SER A 94 19.00 16.35 17.05
N GLY A 95 19.80 15.95 18.04
CA GLY A 95 20.27 16.76 19.18
C GLY A 95 19.28 16.96 20.33
N ASP A 96 19.64 16.95 21.61
CA ASP A 96 20.90 16.85 22.35
C ASP A 96 20.45 16.79 23.83
N ASP A 97 20.90 15.82 24.63
CA ASP A 97 21.22 16.07 26.04
C ASP A 97 22.12 14.97 26.63
N SER A 98 23.05 15.42 27.45
CA SER A 98 24.24 14.73 27.93
C SER A 98 23.98 13.83 29.15
N SER A 99 24.70 12.70 29.27
CA SER A 99 25.17 12.12 30.56
C SER A 99 25.92 10.78 30.38
N GLU A 100 27.25 10.85 30.51
CA GLU A 100 28.24 9.89 31.08
C GLU A 100 27.82 8.42 31.41
N GLY A 101 28.64 7.45 30.95
CA GLY A 101 28.64 6.07 31.47
C GLY A 101 29.49 5.06 30.66
N GLU A 102 30.63 4.63 31.22
CA GLU A 102 31.65 3.73 30.65
C GLU A 102 31.16 2.30 30.26
N SER A 103 31.68 1.73 29.15
CA SER A 103 32.52 0.50 29.10
C SER A 103 32.48 -0.31 27.79
N LYS A 104 33.68 -0.47 27.21
CA LYS A 104 34.29 -1.68 26.59
C LYS A 104 33.68 -2.37 25.33
N LYS A 105 34.47 -2.18 24.24
CA LYS A 105 35.15 -3.21 23.40
C LYS A 105 34.35 -4.01 22.37
N GLY A 106 34.68 -3.80 21.09
CA GLY A 106 34.38 -4.72 19.99
C GLY A 106 34.82 -4.19 18.62
N VAL A 107 36.12 -4.31 18.31
CA VAL A 107 36.68 -4.00 16.99
C VAL A 107 36.27 -5.08 15.98
N SER A 108 35.65 -4.71 14.86
CA SER A 108 35.79 -5.42 13.58
C SER A 108 35.59 -4.47 12.40
N THR A 109 36.74 -4.15 11.80
CA THR A 109 36.99 -3.52 10.52
C THR A 109 35.96 -3.84 9.43
N PHE A 110 35.33 -2.81 8.87
CA PHE A 110 34.94 -2.81 7.46
C PHE A 110 35.40 -1.51 6.81
N SER A 111 36.07 -1.66 5.69
CA SER A 111 36.85 -0.68 4.96
C SER A 111 36.02 0.50 4.46
N SER A 112 36.39 1.71 4.89
CA SER A 112 36.03 2.97 4.27
C SER A 112 36.46 2.97 2.80
N SER A 113 35.51 2.80 1.89
CA SER A 113 35.67 3.21 0.51
C SER A 113 35.28 4.69 0.43
N GLN A 114 36.30 5.55 0.51
CA GLN A 114 36.21 6.94 0.06
C GLN A 114 35.77 6.93 -1.41
N SER A 115 34.48 7.07 -1.68
CA SER A 115 34.01 7.50 -2.99
C SER A 115 33.97 9.03 -2.98
N SER A 116 34.88 9.59 -3.75
CA SER A 116 35.08 11.02 -3.91
C SER A 116 33.78 11.71 -4.31
N PHE A 117 33.42 12.75 -3.58
CA PHE A 117 32.38 13.71 -3.93
C PHE A 117 32.67 14.30 -5.32
N LYS A 118 32.07 13.71 -6.36
CA LYS A 118 31.99 14.35 -7.67
C LYS A 118 30.77 15.25 -7.69
N SER A 119 31.07 16.51 -7.39
CA SER A 119 30.62 17.74 -8.05
C SER A 119 29.27 17.66 -8.79
N GLY A 120 28.37 18.55 -8.35
CA GLY A 120 27.02 18.69 -8.84
C GLY A 120 26.91 18.80 -10.37
N LYS A 121 25.96 18.03 -10.89
CA LYS A 121 25.24 18.37 -12.11
C LYS A 121 23.75 18.15 -11.86
N SER A 122 23.01 19.25 -12.01
CA SER A 122 21.59 19.34 -12.36
C SER A 122 20.54 18.71 -11.41
N GLN A 123 20.32 19.35 -10.26
CA GLN A 123 19.01 19.31 -9.56
C GLN A 123 17.87 19.96 -10.37
N ALA A 124 18.16 20.55 -11.54
CA ALA A 124 17.21 21.31 -12.36
C ALA A 124 16.34 20.48 -13.31
N ASN A 125 16.58 19.16 -13.44
CA ASN A 125 15.90 18.30 -14.42
C ASN A 125 15.10 17.13 -13.81
N LEU A 126 14.93 17.09 -12.48
CA LEU A 126 14.05 16.10 -11.88
C LEU A 126 12.60 16.56 -12.05
N GLU A 127 11.93 16.00 -13.05
CA GLU A 127 10.48 16.20 -13.16
C GLU A 127 9.81 15.63 -11.89
N PRO A 128 8.92 16.39 -11.22
CA PRO A 128 8.32 15.89 -9.99
C PRO A 128 7.47 14.63 -10.24
N SER A 129 7.84 13.55 -9.57
CA SER A 129 7.17 12.24 -9.63
C SER A 129 5.73 12.31 -9.12
N GLY A 130 4.88 11.38 -9.57
CA GLY A 130 3.52 11.24 -9.06
C GLY A 130 2.50 12.20 -9.67
N ARG A 131 2.84 12.87 -10.77
CA ARG A 131 1.92 13.67 -11.58
C ARG A 131 1.17 12.78 -12.55
N LEU A 132 -0.16 12.84 -12.53
CA LEU A 132 -1.00 12.10 -13.47
C LEU A 132 -1.19 12.89 -14.77
N HIS A 133 -1.75 14.11 -14.67
CA HIS A 133 -1.91 15.01 -15.81
C HIS A 133 -2.04 16.49 -15.35
N PRO A 134 -1.85 17.48 -16.23
CA PRO A 134 -2.10 18.88 -15.90
C PRO A 134 -3.57 19.15 -15.53
N PHE A 135 -3.82 20.04 -14.58
CA PHE A 135 -5.16 20.51 -14.27
C PHE A 135 -5.54 21.64 -15.24
N GLY A 136 -5.90 21.26 -16.47
CA GLY A 136 -6.19 22.21 -17.55
C GLY A 136 -5.04 23.22 -17.75
N GLU A 137 -5.39 24.50 -17.80
CA GLU A 137 -4.42 25.61 -17.94
C GLU A 137 -4.09 26.30 -16.61
N MET A 138 -4.57 25.77 -15.48
CA MET A 138 -4.34 26.37 -14.17
C MET A 138 -2.86 26.35 -13.80
N ARG A 139 -2.43 27.39 -13.09
CA ARG A 139 -1.04 27.63 -12.72
C ARG A 139 -0.90 27.91 -11.24
N LEU A 140 0.30 27.71 -10.70
CA LEU A 140 0.57 27.99 -9.29
C LEU A 140 0.46 29.49 -8.99
N LEU A 141 -0.14 29.84 -7.85
CA LEU A 141 -0.43 31.23 -7.47
C LEU A 141 0.82 32.13 -7.46
N LYS A 142 1.95 31.61 -6.96
CA LYS A 142 3.22 32.34 -6.88
C LYS A 142 4.15 32.09 -8.08
N HIS A 143 3.84 31.10 -8.93
CA HIS A 143 4.65 30.71 -10.08
C HIS A 143 3.78 30.61 -11.33
N LYS A 144 3.59 31.74 -12.01
CA LYS A 144 2.74 31.86 -13.21
C LYS A 144 3.27 31.08 -14.41
N ASP A 145 4.49 30.57 -14.37
CA ASP A 145 5.05 29.74 -15.44
C ASP A 145 4.87 28.24 -15.17
N THR A 146 4.43 27.86 -13.97
CA THR A 146 4.28 26.46 -13.55
C THR A 146 2.82 26.05 -13.59
N LEU A 147 2.50 25.03 -14.40
CA LEU A 147 1.18 24.39 -14.43
C LEU A 147 0.89 23.67 -13.11
N LEU A 148 -0.38 23.68 -12.71
CA LEU A 148 -0.92 22.83 -11.67
C LEU A 148 -1.14 21.42 -12.23
N TYR A 149 -0.82 20.38 -11.46
CA TYR A 149 -1.00 18.98 -11.87
C TYR A 149 -1.92 18.25 -10.90
N VAL A 150 -2.71 17.32 -11.44
CA VAL A 150 -3.45 16.32 -10.66
C VAL A 150 -2.47 15.21 -10.25
N PRO A 151 -2.41 14.84 -8.97
CA PRO A 151 -1.56 13.74 -8.52
C PRO A 151 -2.15 12.38 -8.91
N ILE A 152 -1.31 11.36 -8.99
CA ILE A 152 -1.78 9.97 -9.01
C ILE A 152 -2.46 9.67 -7.67
N THR A 153 -3.75 9.39 -7.71
CA THR A 153 -4.54 9.01 -6.52
C THR A 153 -4.66 7.50 -6.39
N GLN A 154 -5.10 7.03 -5.22
CA GLN A 154 -5.51 5.64 -5.07
C GLN A 154 -6.88 5.45 -5.72
N ASP A 155 -7.05 4.31 -6.40
CA ASP A 155 -8.38 3.85 -6.81
C ASP A 155 -9.24 3.64 -5.57
N ARG A 156 -10.55 3.82 -5.72
CA ARG A 156 -11.49 3.56 -4.65
C ARG A 156 -11.42 2.08 -4.25
N SER A 157 -11.49 1.82 -2.93
CA SER A 157 -11.56 0.45 -2.44
C SER A 157 -12.85 -0.22 -2.96
N PRO A 158 -12.78 -1.48 -3.44
CA PRO A 158 -13.99 -2.26 -3.66
C PRO A 158 -14.82 -2.32 -2.38
N MET A 159 -16.14 -2.20 -2.55
CA MET A 159 -17.09 -2.21 -1.44
C MET A 159 -17.41 -3.67 -1.04
N THR A 160 -17.51 -3.95 0.26
CA THR A 160 -17.92 -5.27 0.75
C THR A 160 -19.43 -5.44 0.66
N GLU A 161 -19.92 -6.67 0.74
CA GLU A 161 -21.37 -6.99 0.79
C GLU A 161 -22.10 -6.15 1.84
N ASP A 162 -21.61 -6.16 3.09
CA ASP A 162 -22.20 -5.40 4.20
C ASP A 162 -22.30 -3.89 3.91
N MET A 163 -21.26 -3.33 3.28
CA MET A 163 -21.23 -1.92 2.90
C MET A 163 -22.21 -1.63 1.76
N VAL A 164 -22.32 -2.51 0.76
CA VAL A 164 -23.33 -2.42 -0.31
C VAL A 164 -24.73 -2.41 0.26
N ASP A 165 -24.97 -3.30 1.21
CA ASP A 165 -26.23 -3.45 1.91
C ASP A 165 -26.62 -2.22 2.74
N GLU A 166 -25.69 -1.71 3.54
CA GLU A 166 -25.88 -0.48 4.32
C GLU A 166 -26.14 0.72 3.40
N TYR A 167 -25.35 0.84 2.34
CA TYR A 167 -25.50 1.91 1.38
C TYR A 167 -26.84 1.85 0.62
N ALA A 168 -27.31 0.66 0.27
CA ALA A 168 -28.64 0.46 -0.34
C ALA A 168 -29.78 0.87 0.61
N ARG A 169 -29.65 0.55 1.92
CA ARG A 169 -30.61 1.00 2.95
C ARG A 169 -30.59 2.52 3.10
N TYR A 170 -29.39 3.11 3.12
CA TYR A 170 -29.23 4.57 3.17
C TYR A 170 -29.89 5.27 1.98
N LEU A 171 -29.61 4.83 0.75
CA LEU A 171 -30.24 5.39 -0.45
C LEU A 171 -31.77 5.25 -0.44
N SER A 172 -32.28 4.13 0.08
CA SER A 172 -33.72 3.91 0.21
C SER A 172 -34.38 4.82 1.27
N SER A 173 -33.62 5.25 2.28
CA SER A 173 -34.09 6.14 3.34
C SER A 173 -34.22 7.60 2.93
N LEU A 174 -33.47 8.03 1.91
CA LEU A 174 -33.55 9.36 1.34
C LEU A 174 -34.88 9.49 0.57
N ASP A 175 -35.68 10.51 0.85
CA ASP A 175 -36.94 10.79 0.15
C ASP A 175 -36.73 11.66 -1.10
N ASP A 176 -35.67 12.48 -1.10
CA ASP A 176 -35.32 13.40 -2.15
C ASP A 176 -34.44 12.77 -3.25
N GLY A 177 -34.77 13.10 -4.50
CA GLY A 177 -34.06 12.61 -5.68
C GLY A 177 -32.66 13.20 -5.81
N ASP A 178 -32.49 14.48 -5.49
CA ASP A 178 -31.20 15.16 -5.60
C ASP A 178 -30.24 14.68 -4.51
N ALA A 179 -30.74 14.48 -3.29
CA ALA A 179 -29.97 13.87 -2.21
C ALA A 179 -29.47 12.44 -2.56
N ARG A 180 -30.28 11.64 -3.26
CA ARG A 180 -29.86 10.30 -3.73
C ARG A 180 -28.77 10.38 -4.79
N VAL A 181 -28.86 11.31 -5.72
CA VAL A 181 -27.82 11.52 -6.76
C VAL A 181 -26.52 11.98 -6.12
N GLN A 182 -26.58 12.93 -5.19
CA GLN A 182 -25.39 13.39 -4.47
C GLN A 182 -24.74 12.25 -3.67
N ALA A 183 -25.54 11.46 -2.96
CA ALA A 183 -25.06 10.29 -2.23
C ALA A 183 -24.38 9.24 -3.13
N GLN A 184 -24.77 9.13 -4.40
CA GLN A 184 -24.15 8.26 -5.41
C GLN A 184 -22.81 8.78 -5.94
N LEU A 185 -22.63 10.11 -5.92
CA LEU A 185 -21.38 10.74 -6.35
C LEU A 185 -20.30 10.73 -5.26
N ASP A 186 -20.71 10.72 -3.99
CA ASP A 186 -19.81 10.70 -2.83
C ASP A 186 -19.25 9.28 -2.51
N VAL A 187 -19.62 8.29 -3.32
CA VAL A 187 -19.24 6.88 -3.19
C VAL A 187 -18.05 6.58 -4.08
#